data_AF-A0A3B8J0G2-F1
#
_entry.id   AF-A0A3B8J0G2-F1
#
_cell.length_a   1.000
_cell.length_b   1.000
_cell.length_c   1.000
_cell.angle_alpha   90.00
_cell.angle_beta   90.00
_cell.angle_gamma   90.00
#
_symmetry.space_group_name_H-M   'P 1'
#
loop_
_entity.id
_entity.type
_entity.pdbx_description
1 polymer ?
#
loop_
_entity_poly.entity_id
_entity_poly.type
_entity_poly.pdbx_seq_one_letter_code
_entity_poly.pdbx_strand_id
1 'polypeptide(L)'
;LGMGIPDFWIKYLKEKSDDDWNIEELWSVMTNRRYKEGTIAYAESHDQAIVGDKTTAFWLMDKEMYWHMHKDDDHLVIDRGVALHKLIRMFTGALGGEGYLTFIGNEFGHPEWIDFPREGNDWSYKYARRQWSLVDHPELKYQYLNNWDGGMVTLLKEHDIPSSYQAQKLNMDATNKTIVAERGNLIFIWNFHPSNAIPDYKFYVPQAGQYRIILNSDAPQFGGHNRIDESQVFETFEEDGVNKLSVYNT
;
A
#
# COMPACT_ATOMS: atom_id res chain seq x y z
N LEU A 1 -17.62 7.20 -5.58
CA LEU A 1 -16.62 6.89 -4.53
C LEU A 1 -16.64 5.38 -4.31
N GLY A 2 -15.47 4.73 -4.25
CA GLY A 2 -15.33 3.30 -4.00
C GLY A 2 -15.50 2.94 -2.53
N MET A 3 -16.69 3.21 -1.97
CA MET A 3 -16.92 3.19 -0.52
C MET A 3 -16.72 1.82 0.14
N GLY A 4 -16.86 0.72 -0.61
CA GLY A 4 -16.62 -0.63 -0.08
C GLY A 4 -15.14 -0.99 0.12
N ILE A 5 -14.21 -0.22 -0.45
CA ILE A 5 -12.77 -0.51 -0.34
C ILE A 5 -12.25 -0.29 1.10
N PRO A 6 -12.53 0.85 1.77
CA PRO A 6 -12.18 1.02 3.19
C PRO A 6 -12.79 -0.03 4.11
N ASP A 7 -14.09 -0.31 3.97
CA ASP A 7 -14.79 -1.29 4.82
C ASP A 7 -14.15 -2.68 4.69
N PHE A 8 -13.73 -3.03 3.48
CA PHE A 8 -13.01 -4.27 3.22
C PHE A 8 -11.66 -4.34 3.95
N TRP A 9 -10.85 -3.28 3.87
CA TRP A 9 -9.56 -3.24 4.56
C TRP A 9 -9.73 -3.33 6.08
N ILE A 10 -10.68 -2.59 6.66
CA ILE A 10 -10.99 -2.65 8.10
C ILE A 10 -11.38 -4.07 8.48
N LYS A 11 -12.28 -4.70 7.72
CA LYS A 11 -12.70 -6.08 7.97
C LYS A 11 -11.50 -7.02 7.97
N TYR A 12 -10.62 -6.91 6.97
CA TYR A 12 -9.43 -7.74 6.88
C TYR A 12 -8.47 -7.53 8.07
N LEU A 13 -8.18 -6.27 8.41
CA LEU A 13 -7.28 -5.93 9.51
C LEU A 13 -7.84 -6.31 10.88
N LYS A 14 -9.16 -6.34 11.03
CA LYS A 14 -9.85 -6.67 12.28
C LYS A 14 -10.09 -8.16 12.47
N GLU A 15 -10.43 -8.88 11.40
CA GLU A 15 -10.97 -10.24 11.49
C GLU A 15 -10.01 -11.32 10.99
N LYS A 16 -8.98 -10.99 10.21
CA LYS A 16 -8.08 -11.97 9.57
C LYS A 16 -6.63 -11.75 10.01
N SER A 17 -5.93 -12.86 10.24
CA SER A 17 -4.46 -12.84 10.30
C SER A 17 -3.87 -12.71 8.89
N ASP A 18 -2.61 -12.30 8.75
CA ASP A 18 -1.96 -12.16 7.43
C ASP A 18 -1.94 -13.48 6.65
N ASP A 19 -1.76 -14.60 7.36
CA ASP A 19 -1.80 -15.95 6.80
C ASP A 19 -3.17 -16.30 6.21
N ASP A 20 -4.25 -15.65 6.67
CA ASP A 20 -5.61 -15.87 6.18
C ASP A 20 -6.03 -14.90 5.06
N TRP A 21 -5.15 -13.98 4.66
CA TRP A 21 -5.46 -13.06 3.56
C TRP A 21 -5.58 -13.81 2.24
N ASN A 22 -6.79 -13.74 1.65
CA ASN A 22 -7.10 -14.29 0.35
C ASN A 22 -6.83 -13.25 -0.74
N ILE A 23 -5.79 -13.47 -1.55
CA ILE A 23 -5.37 -12.54 -2.60
C ILE A 23 -6.38 -12.42 -3.76
N GLU A 24 -7.17 -13.46 -4.05
CA GLU A 24 -8.23 -13.39 -5.07
C GLU A 24 -9.39 -12.52 -4.59
N GLU A 25 -9.71 -12.57 -3.29
CA GLU A 25 -10.69 -11.67 -2.68
C GLU A 25 -10.18 -10.22 -2.67
N LEU A 26 -8.89 -9.99 -2.33
CA LEU A 26 -8.25 -8.66 -2.43
C LEU A 26 -8.40 -8.10 -3.86
N TRP A 27 -8.02 -8.89 -4.87
CA TRP A 27 -8.13 -8.50 -6.28
C TRP A 27 -9.58 -8.19 -6.67
N SER A 28 -10.50 -9.07 -6.33
CA SER A 28 -11.92 -8.94 -6.67
C SER A 28 -12.51 -7.64 -6.11
N VAL A 29 -12.23 -7.30 -4.86
CA VAL A 29 -12.76 -6.06 -4.26
C VAL A 29 -12.19 -4.80 -4.93
N MET A 30 -10.90 -4.77 -5.27
CA MET A 30 -10.33 -3.61 -5.95
C MET A 30 -10.84 -3.45 -7.40
N THR A 31 -11.20 -4.54 -8.05
CA THR A 31 -11.53 -4.56 -9.48
C THR A 31 -13.03 -4.63 -9.76
N ASN A 32 -13.87 -4.95 -8.78
CA ASN A 32 -15.31 -5.04 -8.95
C ASN A 32 -15.98 -3.67 -8.98
N ARG A 33 -16.01 -3.05 -10.17
CA ARG A 33 -16.67 -1.78 -10.44
C ARG A 33 -17.38 -1.77 -11.78
N ARG A 34 -18.31 -0.84 -11.96
CA ARG A 34 -19.11 -0.72 -13.19
C ARG A 34 -18.24 -0.16 -14.31
N TYR A 35 -18.22 -0.87 -15.44
CA TYR A 35 -17.52 -0.42 -16.63
C TYR A 35 -18.07 0.94 -17.11
N LYS A 36 -17.17 1.86 -17.47
CA LYS A 36 -17.46 3.26 -17.88
C LYS A 36 -18.03 4.17 -16.79
N GLU A 37 -17.98 3.79 -15.53
CA GLU A 37 -18.32 4.65 -14.39
C GLU A 37 -17.08 4.91 -13.54
N GLY A 38 -16.56 6.14 -13.62
CA GLY A 38 -15.35 6.52 -12.91
C GLY A 38 -15.50 6.39 -11.40
N THR A 39 -14.57 5.68 -10.76
CA THR A 39 -14.56 5.44 -9.31
C THR A 39 -13.33 6.07 -8.67
N ILE A 40 -13.53 6.92 -7.66
CA ILE A 40 -12.45 7.40 -6.80
C ILE A 40 -12.22 6.35 -5.70
N ALA A 41 -11.03 5.75 -5.68
CA ALA A 41 -10.59 4.77 -4.71
C ALA A 41 -9.77 5.41 -3.58
N TYR A 42 -9.88 4.86 -2.38
CA TYR A 42 -9.17 5.29 -1.18
C TYR A 42 -9.14 4.13 -0.19
N ALA A 43 -8.01 3.96 0.50
CA ALA A 43 -7.81 2.84 1.42
C ALA A 43 -8.54 3.04 2.76
N GLU A 44 -8.70 4.30 3.16
CA GLU A 44 -9.38 4.74 4.38
C GLU A 44 -9.91 6.16 4.16
N SER A 45 -10.92 6.54 4.93
CA SER A 45 -11.61 7.82 4.80
C SER A 45 -11.54 8.65 6.08
N HIS A 46 -12.20 9.80 6.06
CA HIS A 46 -12.37 10.65 7.24
C HIS A 46 -13.18 9.96 8.36
N ASP A 47 -14.15 9.09 8.03
CA ASP A 47 -14.98 8.41 9.03
C ASP A 47 -14.12 7.49 9.91
N GLN A 48 -13.18 6.74 9.31
CA GLN A 48 -12.23 5.89 10.03
C GLN A 48 -11.23 6.69 10.88
N ALA A 49 -11.06 7.97 10.57
CA ALA A 49 -10.17 8.85 11.32
C ALA A 49 -10.87 9.53 12.50
N ILE A 50 -12.20 9.42 12.65
CA ILE A 50 -12.96 10.01 13.76
C ILE A 50 -12.99 9.05 14.96
N VAL A 51 -13.15 9.60 16.16
CA VAL A 51 -13.31 8.85 17.41
C VAL A 51 -14.36 7.74 17.28
N GLY A 52 -13.98 6.52 17.64
CA GLY A 52 -14.84 5.33 17.55
C GLY A 52 -14.43 4.33 16.48
N ASP A 53 -13.50 4.69 15.59
CA ASP A 53 -12.84 3.78 14.66
C ASP A 53 -11.31 3.96 14.69
N LYS A 54 -10.58 3.17 13.91
CA LYS A 54 -9.12 3.20 13.82
C LYS A 54 -8.69 3.44 12.37
N THR A 55 -7.68 4.29 12.18
CA THR A 55 -6.99 4.44 10.89
C THR A 55 -6.29 3.13 10.50
N THR A 56 -5.94 2.97 9.22
CA THR A 56 -5.16 1.82 8.73
C THR A 56 -3.84 1.71 9.48
N ALA A 57 -3.15 2.83 9.72
CA ALA A 57 -1.95 2.88 10.54
C ALA A 57 -2.20 2.38 11.97
N PHE A 58 -3.30 2.80 12.61
CA PHE A 58 -3.62 2.39 13.99
C PHE A 58 -4.11 0.94 14.09
N TRP A 59 -4.76 0.39 13.06
CA TRP A 59 -5.05 -1.04 12.97
C TRP A 59 -3.77 -1.88 12.84
N LEU A 60 -2.77 -1.37 12.12
CA LEU A 60 -1.54 -2.10 11.85
C LEU A 60 -0.53 -2.04 12.99
N MET A 61 -0.43 -0.90 13.68
CA MET A 61 0.64 -0.62 14.65
C MET A 61 0.14 -0.41 16.08
N ASP A 62 -1.14 -0.05 16.25
CA ASP A 62 -1.79 0.26 17.53
C ASP A 62 -0.88 1.14 18.43
N LYS A 63 -0.91 0.93 19.74
CA LYS A 63 -0.11 1.65 20.74
C LYS A 63 1.40 1.59 20.52
N GLU A 64 1.93 0.63 19.75
CA GLU A 64 3.38 0.50 19.54
C GLU A 64 3.92 1.72 18.79
N MET A 65 3.07 2.40 18.01
CA MET A 65 3.47 3.61 17.27
C MET A 65 3.88 4.78 18.17
N TYR A 66 3.52 4.76 19.46
CA TYR A 66 3.92 5.81 20.41
C TYR A 66 5.36 5.65 20.91
N TRP A 67 5.94 4.45 20.78
CA TRP A 67 7.22 4.10 21.39
C TRP A 67 8.27 3.72 20.35
N HIS A 68 7.85 3.08 19.25
CA HIS A 68 8.73 2.39 18.31
C HIS A 68 8.80 3.05 16.92
N MET A 69 8.41 4.32 16.81
CA MET A 69 8.45 5.08 15.55
C MET A 69 9.76 5.83 15.30
N HIS A 70 10.79 5.65 16.15
CA HIS A 70 12.12 6.19 15.88
C HIS A 70 12.84 5.36 14.81
N LYS A 71 13.67 6.00 13.97
CA LYS A 71 14.32 5.34 12.82
C LYS A 71 15.39 4.30 13.19
N ASP A 72 15.93 4.37 14.40
CA ASP A 72 16.95 3.45 14.94
C ASP A 72 16.35 2.31 15.79
N ASP A 73 15.02 2.25 15.90
CA ASP A 73 14.30 1.25 16.66
C ASP A 73 13.70 0.20 15.71
N ASP A 74 14.29 -1.00 15.71
CA ASP A 74 13.79 -2.14 14.94
C ASP A 74 12.73 -2.89 15.77
N HIS A 75 11.47 -2.79 15.34
CA HIS A 75 10.34 -3.38 16.05
C HIS A 75 9.37 -4.05 15.07
N LEU A 76 9.23 -5.37 15.17
CA LEU A 76 8.51 -6.22 14.21
C LEU A 76 7.08 -5.72 13.89
N VAL A 77 6.34 -5.24 14.89
CA VAL A 77 4.97 -4.71 14.68
C VAL A 77 4.99 -3.42 13.83
N ILE A 78 5.96 -2.54 14.07
CA ILE A 78 6.10 -1.29 13.33
C ILE A 78 6.60 -1.57 11.92
N ASP A 79 7.59 -2.44 11.77
CA ASP A 79 8.16 -2.75 10.45
C ASP A 79 7.09 -3.41 9.55
N ARG A 80 6.32 -4.36 10.10
CA ARG A 80 5.14 -4.92 9.45
C ARG A 80 4.12 -3.83 9.10
N GLY A 81 3.80 -2.95 10.05
CA GLY A 81 2.78 -1.92 9.86
C GLY A 81 3.18 -0.89 8.79
N VAL A 82 4.44 -0.48 8.77
CA VAL A 82 5.01 0.42 7.75
C VAL A 82 4.96 -0.25 6.38
N ALA A 83 5.37 -1.52 6.26
CA ALA A 83 5.33 -2.26 5.00
C ALA A 83 3.89 -2.40 4.47
N LEU A 84 2.97 -2.93 5.28
CA LEU A 84 1.59 -3.15 4.86
C LEU A 84 0.84 -1.85 4.57
N HIS A 85 1.10 -0.77 5.31
CA HIS A 85 0.50 0.54 5.01
C HIS A 85 0.87 1.03 3.61
N LYS A 86 2.14 0.87 3.21
CA LYS A 86 2.61 1.20 1.85
C LYS A 86 1.92 0.33 0.79
N LEU A 87 1.90 -0.99 1.02
CA LEU A 87 1.33 -1.96 0.07
C LEU A 87 -0.19 -1.77 -0.13
N ILE A 88 -0.95 -1.61 0.96
CA ILE A 88 -2.41 -1.38 0.92
C ILE A 88 -2.74 -0.14 0.09
N ARG A 89 -2.02 0.96 0.30
CA ARG A 89 -2.26 2.22 -0.41
C ARG A 89 -1.94 2.10 -1.89
N MET A 90 -0.80 1.50 -2.24
CA MET A 90 -0.44 1.28 -3.65
C MET A 90 -1.39 0.30 -4.33
N PHE A 91 -1.76 -0.79 -3.68
CA PHE A 91 -2.74 -1.75 -4.21
C PHE A 91 -4.08 -1.06 -4.49
N THR A 92 -4.54 -0.23 -3.56
CA THR A 92 -5.77 0.56 -3.71
C THR A 92 -5.66 1.60 -4.82
N GLY A 93 -4.57 2.37 -4.87
CA GLY A 93 -4.36 3.44 -5.85
C GLY A 93 -4.15 2.91 -7.26
N ALA A 94 -3.44 1.80 -7.40
CA ALA A 94 -3.16 1.17 -8.69
C ALA A 94 -4.34 0.36 -9.23
N LEU A 95 -5.19 -0.24 -8.38
CA LEU A 95 -6.24 -1.16 -8.85
C LEU A 95 -7.66 -0.64 -8.65
N GLY A 96 -7.91 0.16 -7.61
CA GLY A 96 -9.24 0.43 -7.07
C GLY A 96 -10.17 1.29 -7.92
N GLY A 97 -9.65 2.07 -8.87
CA GLY A 97 -10.49 2.99 -9.65
C GLY A 97 -9.76 3.88 -10.65
N GLU A 98 -10.47 4.92 -11.07
CA GLU A 98 -10.08 5.94 -12.05
C GLU A 98 -9.71 7.28 -11.37
N GLY A 99 -9.54 7.25 -10.05
CA GLY A 99 -9.03 8.35 -9.24
C GLY A 99 -8.57 7.82 -7.89
N TYR A 100 -7.67 8.54 -7.23
CA TYR A 100 -7.18 8.22 -5.90
C TYR A 100 -7.47 9.37 -4.93
N LEU A 101 -7.87 9.05 -3.71
CA LEU A 101 -8.12 10.01 -2.64
C LEU A 101 -7.35 9.60 -1.39
N THR A 102 -6.82 10.61 -0.69
CA THR A 102 -6.25 10.47 0.65
C THR A 102 -6.83 11.55 1.55
N PHE A 103 -7.24 11.15 2.76
CA PHE A 103 -7.65 12.11 3.79
C PHE A 103 -6.43 12.62 4.56
N ILE A 104 -6.42 13.93 4.83
CA ILE A 104 -5.28 14.66 5.42
C ILE A 104 -4.75 13.98 6.69
N GLY A 105 -3.44 13.71 6.73
CA GLY A 105 -2.75 12.99 7.79
C GLY A 105 -2.54 11.50 7.52
N ASN A 106 -3.44 10.87 6.76
CA ASN A 106 -3.35 9.43 6.52
C ASN A 106 -2.16 9.10 5.60
N GLU A 107 -1.73 10.02 4.73
CA GLU A 107 -0.54 9.89 3.87
C GLU A 107 0.72 9.46 4.63
N PHE A 108 0.89 9.95 5.86
CA PHE A 108 2.04 9.60 6.70
C PHE A 108 1.67 8.68 7.85
N GLY A 109 0.47 8.09 7.87
CA GLY A 109 0.02 7.21 8.94
C GLY A 109 -0.13 7.94 10.28
N HIS A 110 -0.75 9.12 10.28
CA HIS A 110 -1.00 9.92 11.48
C HIS A 110 -1.60 9.06 12.62
N PRO A 111 -1.03 9.10 13.84
CA PRO A 111 -1.48 8.29 14.97
C PRO A 111 -2.80 8.83 15.56
N GLU A 112 -3.32 8.18 16.60
CA GLU A 112 -4.54 8.61 17.30
C GLU A 112 -5.77 8.69 16.37
N TRP A 113 -6.73 9.56 16.71
CA TRP A 113 -7.98 9.82 16.00
C TRP A 113 -8.30 11.32 16.05
N ILE A 114 -9.31 11.74 15.29
CA ILE A 114 -9.92 13.06 15.34
C ILE A 114 -11.11 13.01 16.28
N ASP A 115 -11.16 13.91 17.25
CA ASP A 115 -12.34 14.16 18.07
C ASP A 115 -12.56 15.67 18.16
N PHE A 116 -13.75 16.13 17.76
CA PHE A 116 -14.10 17.55 17.81
C PHE A 116 -14.57 17.94 19.22
N PRO A 117 -14.40 19.21 19.63
CA PRO A 117 -14.92 19.71 20.90
C PRO A 117 -16.42 19.44 21.04
N ARG A 118 -16.81 18.71 22.09
CA ARG A 118 -18.20 18.37 22.43
C ARG A 118 -18.33 18.17 23.94
N GLU A 119 -19.55 18.14 24.44
CA GLU A 119 -19.82 17.93 25.87
C GLU A 119 -19.13 16.66 26.40
N GLY A 120 -19.17 15.55 25.65
CA GLY A 120 -18.56 14.28 26.05
C GLY A 120 -17.03 14.22 26.03
N ASN A 121 -16.34 15.32 25.73
CA ASN A 121 -14.88 15.45 25.87
C ASN A 121 -14.46 16.79 26.49
N ASP A 122 -15.34 17.40 27.28
CA ASP A 122 -15.11 18.69 27.97
C ASP A 122 -14.69 19.82 27.01
N TRP A 123 -15.26 19.85 25.79
CA TRP A 123 -14.93 20.81 24.74
C TRP A 123 -13.43 20.84 24.39
N SER A 124 -12.76 19.69 24.50
CA SER A 124 -11.33 19.55 24.25
C SER A 124 -10.97 19.69 22.77
N TYR A 125 -9.91 20.44 22.50
CA TYR A 125 -9.29 20.55 21.17
C TYR A 125 -8.10 19.61 20.98
N LYS A 126 -7.79 18.76 21.98
CA LYS A 126 -6.58 17.91 21.98
C LYS A 126 -6.47 17.03 20.73
N TYR A 127 -7.59 16.49 20.25
CA TYR A 127 -7.65 15.60 19.08
C TYR A 127 -8.21 16.30 17.82
N ALA A 128 -8.63 17.56 17.92
CA ALA A 128 -9.09 18.36 16.79
C ALA A 128 -7.90 19.05 16.07
N ARG A 129 -6.87 18.28 15.72
CA ARG A 129 -5.61 18.80 15.16
C ARG A 129 -4.92 17.78 14.24
N ARG A 130 -3.89 18.24 13.52
CA ARG A 130 -2.92 17.40 12.83
C ARG A 130 -1.51 17.63 13.36
N GLN A 131 -0.80 16.55 13.62
CA GLN A 131 0.53 16.54 14.23
C GLN A 131 1.64 16.59 13.17
N TRP A 132 1.72 17.68 12.40
CA TRP A 132 2.70 17.82 11.32
C TRP A 132 4.15 17.67 11.78
N SER A 133 4.43 18.02 13.04
CA SER A 133 5.74 17.79 13.66
C SER A 133 6.21 16.33 13.59
N LEU A 134 5.31 15.35 13.50
CA LEU A 134 5.68 13.93 13.39
C LEU A 134 6.30 13.60 12.04
N VAL A 135 5.73 14.11 10.94
CA VAL A 135 6.26 13.90 9.59
C VAL A 135 7.44 14.82 9.30
N ASP A 136 7.50 16.00 9.94
CA ASP A 136 8.65 16.90 9.78
C ASP A 136 9.88 16.45 10.59
N HIS A 137 9.72 15.54 11.57
CA HIS A 137 10.82 15.09 12.41
C HIS A 137 11.77 14.12 11.67
N PRO A 138 13.06 14.46 11.49
CA PRO A 138 13.98 13.68 10.68
C PRO A 138 14.33 12.31 11.27
N GLU A 139 14.10 12.10 12.57
CA GLU A 139 14.41 10.84 13.25
C GLU A 139 13.21 9.89 13.38
N LEU A 140 12.02 10.29 12.90
CA LEU A 140 10.81 9.44 12.98
C LEU A 140 10.48 8.74 11.65
N LYS A 141 9.93 7.53 11.74
CA LYS A 141 9.52 6.68 10.62
C LYS A 141 8.34 7.26 9.81
N TYR A 142 7.60 8.26 10.30
CA TYR A 142 6.49 8.90 9.56
C TYR A 142 6.92 9.48 8.20
N GLN A 143 8.16 9.97 8.10
CA GLN A 143 8.74 10.42 6.83
C GLN A 143 8.77 9.34 5.76
N TYR A 144 9.01 8.09 6.15
CA TYR A 144 9.04 6.96 5.21
C TYR A 144 7.68 6.75 4.53
N LEU A 145 6.60 6.85 5.30
CA LEU A 145 5.23 6.74 4.79
C LEU A 145 4.87 7.93 3.90
N ASN A 146 5.24 9.14 4.30
CA ASN A 146 5.03 10.35 3.51
C ASN A 146 5.80 10.33 2.18
N ASN A 147 7.07 9.91 2.21
CA ASN A 147 7.89 9.77 1.01
C ASN A 147 7.30 8.73 0.06
N TRP A 148 6.82 7.61 0.59
CA TRP A 148 6.15 6.58 -0.20
C TRP A 148 4.89 7.13 -0.86
N ASP A 149 4.05 7.85 -0.12
CA ASP A 149 2.84 8.45 -0.68
C ASP A 149 3.17 9.43 -1.81
N GLY A 150 4.17 10.29 -1.61
CA GLY A 150 4.66 11.20 -2.65
C GLY A 150 5.15 10.47 -3.90
N GLY A 151 5.95 9.40 -3.73
CA GLY A 151 6.43 8.57 -4.85
C GLY A 151 5.31 7.84 -5.57
N MET A 152 4.36 7.26 -4.82
CA MET A 152 3.19 6.58 -5.35
C MET A 152 2.30 7.54 -6.16
N VAL A 153 1.91 8.69 -5.59
CA VAL A 153 1.06 9.67 -6.28
C VAL A 153 1.74 10.22 -7.53
N THR A 154 3.06 10.46 -7.46
CA THR A 154 3.85 10.88 -8.63
C THR A 154 3.80 9.82 -9.73
N LEU A 155 4.09 8.56 -9.41
CA LEU A 155 4.04 7.44 -10.37
C LEU A 155 2.64 7.29 -10.99
N LEU A 156 1.59 7.29 -10.17
CA LEU A 156 0.21 7.15 -10.65
C LEU A 156 -0.16 8.28 -11.61
N LYS A 157 0.32 9.49 -11.37
CA LYS A 157 0.08 10.66 -12.22
C LYS A 157 0.92 10.65 -13.50
N GLU A 158 2.22 10.40 -13.40
CA GLU A 158 3.14 10.43 -14.55
C GLU A 158 2.84 9.34 -15.58
N HIS A 159 2.29 8.21 -15.14
CA HIS A 159 1.90 7.10 -16.01
C HIS A 159 0.39 7.05 -16.30
N ASP A 160 -0.35 8.11 -15.97
CA ASP A 160 -1.79 8.24 -16.21
C ASP A 160 -2.61 7.01 -15.75
N ILE A 161 -2.18 6.35 -14.67
CA ILE A 161 -2.79 5.11 -14.17
C ILE A 161 -4.30 5.27 -13.90
N PRO A 162 -4.77 6.37 -13.28
CA PRO A 162 -6.21 6.58 -13.11
C PRO A 162 -6.99 6.66 -14.43
N SER A 163 -6.37 7.14 -15.50
CA SER A 163 -6.99 7.27 -16.83
C SER A 163 -6.77 6.06 -17.74
N SER A 164 -5.91 5.11 -17.34
CA SER A 164 -5.67 3.89 -18.09
C SER A 164 -6.87 2.94 -18.04
N TYR A 165 -6.87 1.95 -18.94
CA TYR A 165 -7.75 0.79 -18.78
C TYR A 165 -7.50 0.07 -17.46
N GLN A 166 -8.52 -0.66 -17.01
CA GLN A 166 -8.46 -1.49 -15.82
C GLN A 166 -7.30 -2.49 -15.90
N ALA A 167 -6.69 -2.78 -14.74
CA ALA A 167 -5.57 -3.68 -14.63
C ALA A 167 -5.90 -5.10 -15.15
N GLN A 168 -4.93 -5.72 -15.82
CA GLN A 168 -4.96 -7.11 -16.22
C GLN A 168 -4.24 -7.96 -15.19
N LYS A 169 -4.88 -9.06 -14.77
CA LYS A 169 -4.31 -10.03 -13.85
C LYS A 169 -3.29 -10.89 -14.60
N LEU A 170 -2.02 -10.87 -14.18
CA LEU A 170 -0.95 -11.66 -14.82
C LEU A 170 -0.61 -12.92 -14.04
N ASN A 171 -0.53 -12.83 -12.71
CA ASN A 171 -0.26 -13.97 -11.85
C ASN A 171 -0.94 -13.82 -10.47
N MET A 172 -1.47 -14.92 -9.95
CA MET A 172 -2.08 -15.00 -8.61
C MET A 172 -1.54 -16.22 -7.89
N ASP A 173 -0.53 -16.01 -7.07
CA ASP A 173 0.15 -17.06 -6.34
C ASP A 173 -0.30 -17.05 -4.88
N ALA A 174 -1.33 -17.83 -4.58
CA ALA A 174 -1.93 -17.88 -3.25
C ALA A 174 -0.97 -18.43 -2.19
N THR A 175 -0.06 -19.34 -2.56
CA THR A 175 0.93 -19.91 -1.65
C THR A 175 1.92 -18.85 -1.18
N ASN A 176 2.41 -18.04 -2.10
CA ASN A 176 3.36 -16.96 -1.81
C ASN A 176 2.68 -15.61 -1.57
N LYS A 177 1.34 -15.57 -1.51
CA LYS A 177 0.51 -14.35 -1.40
C LYS A 177 0.96 -13.24 -2.34
N THR A 178 1.37 -13.62 -3.55
CA THR A 178 1.92 -12.71 -4.54
C THR A 178 0.91 -12.42 -5.64
N ILE A 179 0.71 -11.14 -5.94
CA ILE A 179 -0.17 -10.64 -6.99
C ILE A 179 0.70 -9.92 -8.02
N VAL A 180 0.58 -10.32 -9.28
CA VAL A 180 1.20 -9.60 -10.41
C VAL A 180 0.12 -9.12 -11.35
N ALA A 181 0.19 -7.84 -11.72
CA ALA A 181 -0.76 -7.24 -12.63
C ALA A 181 -0.09 -6.24 -13.57
N GLU A 182 -0.69 -6.05 -14.75
CA GLU A 182 -0.34 -4.97 -15.66
C GLU A 182 -1.40 -3.88 -15.59
N ARG A 183 -0.98 -2.61 -15.50
CA ARG A 183 -1.86 -1.47 -15.71
C ARG A 183 -1.07 -0.29 -16.28
N GLY A 184 -1.59 0.35 -17.33
CA GLY A 184 -0.93 1.51 -17.95
C GLY A 184 0.51 1.23 -18.42
N ASN A 185 0.75 0.04 -18.99
CA ASN A 185 2.08 -0.46 -19.40
C ASN A 185 3.09 -0.62 -18.25
N LEU A 186 2.64 -0.58 -17.00
CA LEU A 186 3.46 -0.90 -15.83
C LEU A 186 3.12 -2.30 -15.32
N ILE A 187 4.15 -3.01 -14.86
CA ILE A 187 4.02 -4.26 -14.12
C ILE A 187 4.08 -3.95 -12.64
N PHE A 188 3.05 -4.32 -11.90
CA PHE A 188 2.97 -4.21 -10.45
C PHE A 188 3.12 -5.59 -9.83
N ILE A 189 3.91 -5.67 -8.77
CA ILE A 189 4.15 -6.89 -7.99
C ILE A 189 3.90 -6.55 -6.53
N TRP A 190 2.97 -7.27 -5.90
CA TRP A 190 2.72 -7.17 -4.47
C TRP A 190 2.98 -8.52 -3.81
N ASN A 191 3.85 -8.53 -2.82
CA ASN A 191 4.04 -9.68 -1.93
C ASN A 191 3.37 -9.36 -0.58
N PHE A 192 2.27 -10.05 -0.29
CA PHE A 192 1.58 -9.95 1.00
C PHE A 192 1.98 -11.09 1.95
N HIS A 193 3.00 -11.89 1.63
CA HIS A 193 3.46 -12.94 2.53
C HIS A 193 4.13 -12.32 3.77
N PRO A 194 3.78 -12.76 4.99
CA PRO A 194 4.36 -12.19 6.21
C PRO A 194 5.86 -12.47 6.37
N SER A 195 6.41 -13.43 5.61
CA SER A 195 7.77 -13.94 5.81
C SER A 195 8.50 -14.46 4.56
N ASN A 196 7.84 -14.70 3.42
CA ASN A 196 8.48 -15.34 2.29
C ASN A 196 9.13 -14.28 1.41
N ALA A 197 10.43 -14.38 1.24
CA ALA A 197 11.18 -13.70 0.20
C ALA A 197 11.72 -14.74 -0.77
N ILE A 198 11.42 -14.59 -2.06
CA ILE A 198 11.58 -15.64 -3.08
C ILE A 198 12.58 -15.16 -4.12
N PRO A 199 13.82 -15.69 -4.11
CA PRO A 199 14.77 -15.44 -5.18
C PRO A 199 14.26 -16.08 -6.48
N ASP A 200 14.64 -15.49 -7.60
CA ASP A 200 14.31 -15.97 -8.93
C ASP A 200 12.81 -16.26 -9.13
N TYR A 201 11.95 -15.40 -8.58
CA TYR A 201 10.51 -15.53 -8.72
C TYR A 201 10.10 -15.25 -10.16
N LYS A 202 9.64 -16.29 -10.85
CA LYS A 202 9.29 -16.25 -12.26
C LYS A 202 7.80 -16.03 -12.47
N PHE A 203 7.44 -15.12 -13.37
CA PHE A 203 6.04 -14.90 -13.77
C PHE A 203 5.94 -14.44 -15.22
N TYR A 204 4.78 -14.67 -15.83
CA TYR A 204 4.48 -14.27 -17.20
C TYR A 204 4.37 -12.75 -17.34
N VAL A 205 4.89 -12.22 -18.45
CA VAL A 205 4.64 -10.84 -18.90
C VAL A 205 4.17 -10.79 -20.35
N PRO A 206 3.29 -9.84 -20.71
CA PRO A 206 2.69 -9.79 -22.04
C PRO A 206 3.66 -9.34 -23.14
N GLN A 207 4.63 -8.48 -22.81
CA GLN A 207 5.58 -7.94 -23.78
C GLN A 207 6.99 -8.46 -23.49
N ALA A 208 7.68 -8.93 -24.52
CA ALA A 208 9.10 -9.22 -24.44
C ALA A 208 9.90 -7.91 -24.41
N GLY A 209 11.04 -7.90 -23.72
CA GLY A 209 11.94 -6.77 -23.70
C GLY A 209 12.74 -6.64 -22.42
N GLN A 210 13.07 -5.40 -22.08
CA GLN A 210 13.83 -5.03 -20.91
C GLN A 210 12.96 -4.20 -19.97
N TYR A 211 12.91 -4.61 -18.70
CA TYR A 211 12.16 -3.97 -17.63
C TYR A 211 13.11 -3.37 -16.60
N ARG A 212 12.64 -2.34 -15.91
CA ARG A 212 13.39 -1.64 -14.85
C ARG A 212 12.45 -1.37 -13.70
N ILE A 213 13.00 -1.33 -12.50
CA ILE A 213 12.27 -0.88 -11.33
C ILE A 213 12.19 0.65 -11.40
N ILE A 214 10.98 1.19 -11.28
CA ILE A 214 10.74 2.64 -11.23
C ILE A 214 10.22 3.10 -9.86
N LEU A 215 9.73 2.17 -9.04
CA LEU A 215 9.35 2.41 -7.66
C LEU A 215 9.41 1.09 -6.88
N ASN A 216 9.99 1.12 -5.68
CA ASN A 216 10.23 -0.04 -4.84
C ASN A 216 9.94 0.32 -3.38
N SER A 217 8.97 -0.34 -2.75
CA SER A 217 8.63 -0.07 -1.35
C SER A 217 9.72 -0.49 -0.36
N ASP A 218 10.66 -1.35 -0.76
CA ASP A 218 11.77 -1.82 0.08
C ASP A 218 12.97 -0.86 0.09
N ALA A 219 12.91 0.26 -0.63
CA ALA A 219 14.00 1.22 -0.67
C ALA A 219 14.16 1.98 0.67
N PRO A 220 15.41 2.34 1.08
CA PRO A 220 15.68 3.02 2.36
C PRO A 220 14.86 4.29 2.60
N GLN A 221 14.65 5.11 1.56
CA GLN A 221 13.89 6.35 1.66
C GLN A 221 12.42 6.15 2.04
N PHE A 222 11.92 4.92 1.88
CA PHE A 222 10.58 4.49 2.26
C PHE A 222 10.59 3.55 3.47
N GLY A 223 11.72 3.45 4.20
CA GLY A 223 11.83 2.62 5.40
C GLY A 223 11.79 1.12 5.12
N GLY A 224 12.27 0.68 3.96
CA GLY A 224 12.48 -0.73 3.66
C GLY A 224 13.91 -1.19 3.94
N HIS A 225 14.20 -2.45 3.63
CA HIS A 225 15.45 -3.13 4.00
C HIS A 225 16.53 -3.10 2.90
N ASN A 226 16.29 -2.41 1.78
CA ASN A 226 17.23 -2.25 0.67
C ASN A 226 17.70 -3.59 0.06
N ARG A 227 16.78 -4.54 -0.08
CA ARG A 227 17.11 -5.91 -0.54
C ARG A 227 17.12 -6.05 -2.06
N ILE A 228 16.63 -5.05 -2.78
CA ILE A 228 16.46 -5.09 -4.24
C ILE A 228 17.47 -4.12 -4.89
N ASP A 229 18.22 -4.61 -5.87
CA ASP A 229 19.09 -3.77 -6.70
C ASP A 229 18.26 -3.06 -7.79
N GLU A 230 17.95 -1.78 -7.55
CA GLU A 230 17.16 -0.96 -8.49
C GLU A 230 17.91 -0.61 -9.78
N SER A 231 19.24 -0.84 -9.85
CA SER A 231 20.03 -0.62 -11.07
C SER A 231 19.92 -1.77 -12.07
N GLN A 232 19.39 -2.92 -11.62
CA GLN A 232 19.25 -4.11 -12.45
C GLN A 232 18.27 -3.88 -13.61
N VAL A 233 18.70 -4.30 -14.80
CA VAL A 233 17.82 -4.44 -15.96
C VAL A 233 17.33 -5.89 -16.02
N PHE A 234 16.01 -6.07 -16.05
CA PHE A 234 15.37 -7.38 -16.10
C PHE A 234 15.02 -7.72 -17.55
N GLU A 235 15.71 -8.69 -18.12
CA GLU A 235 15.45 -9.16 -19.48
C GLU A 235 14.43 -10.30 -19.47
N THR A 236 13.44 -10.23 -20.35
CA THR A 236 12.50 -11.33 -20.53
C THR A 236 13.18 -12.53 -21.18
N PHE A 237 12.82 -13.73 -20.73
CA PHE A 237 13.21 -14.99 -21.37
C PHE A 237 11.97 -15.81 -21.73
N GLU A 238 12.09 -16.67 -22.74
CA GLU A 238 11.02 -17.56 -23.14
C GLU A 238 11.08 -18.86 -22.35
N GLU A 239 9.97 -19.24 -21.72
CA GLU A 239 9.81 -20.50 -21.00
C GLU A 239 8.34 -20.95 -21.13
N ASP A 240 8.09 -22.23 -21.44
CA ASP A 240 6.75 -22.78 -21.69
C ASP A 240 5.97 -22.06 -22.83
N GLY A 241 6.69 -21.50 -23.80
CA GLY A 241 6.09 -20.79 -24.94
C GLY A 241 5.53 -19.40 -24.61
N VAL A 242 5.89 -18.84 -23.46
CA VAL A 242 5.52 -17.48 -23.04
C VAL A 242 6.73 -16.69 -22.55
N ASN A 243 6.64 -15.35 -22.59
CA ASN A 243 7.68 -14.49 -22.03
C ASN A 243 7.54 -14.42 -20.51
N LYS A 244 8.64 -14.60 -19.78
CA LYS A 244 8.68 -14.47 -18.32
C LYS A 244 9.75 -13.48 -17.88
N LEU A 245 9.52 -12.90 -16.70
CA LEU A 245 10.54 -12.19 -15.91
C LEU A 245 10.92 -13.02 -14.69
N SER A 246 12.14 -12.81 -14.19
CA SER A 246 12.63 -13.35 -12.91
C SER A 246 13.03 -12.18 -12.03
N VAL A 247 12.47 -12.08 -10.83
CA VAL A 247 12.76 -11.01 -9.87
C VAL A 247 13.02 -11.56 -8.48
N TYR A 248 13.67 -10.79 -7.61
CA TYR A 248 13.64 -11.08 -6.18
C TYR A 248 12.34 -10.54 -5.58
N ASN A 249 11.43 -11.43 -5.21
CA ASN A 249 10.10 -11.09 -4.70
C ASN A 249 10.11 -11.07 -3.17
N THR A 250 9.96 -9.91 -2.53
CA THR A 250 10.20 -9.73 -1.09
C THR A 250 9.22 -8.77 -0.43
#